data_AF-A0A4Q3C4S3-F1
#
_entry.id   AF-A0A4Q3C4S3-F1
#
_cell.length_a   1.000
_cell.length_b   1.000
_cell.length_c   1.000
_cell.angle_alpha   90.00
_cell.angle_beta   90.00
_cell.angle_gamma   90.00
#
_symmetry.space_group_name_H-M   'P 1'
#
loop_
_entity.id
_entity.type
_entity.pdbx_description
1 polymer ?
#
loop_
_entity_poly.entity_id
_entity_poly.type
_entity_poly.pdbx_seq_one_letter_code
_entity_poly.pdbx_strand_id
1 'polypeptide(L)'
;MTADALIARRERKFARMELKMLGEAGAFSGYASLFGEVDLGKDRVERGAFLRSLARRGAAGVRMLFQHDPAEPIGTWRVVREDGRGLYVEGMLSDGVSRAREVRELIKARAVDGLSIGFQTVRAKSDPKTGIRQILEADLWEISVVTFPMLPGARISDVKSGPLLDLSG
;
A
#
# COMPACT_ATOMS: atom_id res chain seq x y z
N MET A 1 3.77 34.33 33.86
CA MET A 1 4.37 33.40 32.87
C MET A 1 5.36 34.22 32.06
N THR A 2 6.64 33.85 32.04
CA THR A 2 7.71 34.62 31.39
C THR A 2 7.69 34.42 29.87
N ALA A 3 8.20 35.41 29.12
CA ALA A 3 8.25 35.39 27.66
C ALA A 3 8.95 34.12 27.11
N ASP A 4 9.96 33.63 27.83
CA ASP A 4 10.74 32.43 27.47
C ASP A 4 9.89 31.16 27.41
N ALA A 5 8.91 31.01 28.31
CA ALA A 5 8.01 29.85 28.32
C ALA A 5 7.03 29.87 27.13
N LEU A 6 6.67 31.08 26.65
CA LEU A 6 5.82 31.26 25.48
C LEU A 6 6.58 30.97 24.18
N ILE A 7 7.85 31.38 24.10
CA ILE A 7 8.76 31.12 22.98
C ILE A 7 9.04 29.62 22.86
N ALA A 8 9.46 28.94 23.94
CA ALA A 8 9.74 27.51 23.93
C ALA A 8 8.51 26.63 23.63
N ARG A 9 7.30 27.10 23.98
CA ARG A 9 6.05 26.43 23.61
C ARG A 9 5.73 26.62 22.12
N ARG A 10 6.05 27.80 21.56
CA ARG A 10 5.87 28.13 20.15
C ARG A 10 6.86 27.34 19.28
N GLU A 11 8.14 27.30 19.64
CA GLU A 11 9.17 26.50 18.97
C GLU A 11 8.84 25.01 18.94
N ARG A 12 8.40 24.42 20.07
CA ARG A 12 7.95 23.01 20.09
C ARG A 12 6.74 22.75 19.21
N LYS A 13 5.81 23.71 19.12
CA LYS A 13 4.62 23.59 18.28
C LYS A 13 4.98 23.75 16.80
N PHE A 14 5.92 24.64 16.48
CA PHE A 14 6.48 24.83 15.13
C PHE A 14 7.27 23.60 14.68
N ALA A 15 8.21 23.08 15.49
CA ALA A 15 8.96 21.87 15.16
C ALA A 15 8.04 20.65 14.95
N ARG A 16 6.97 20.51 15.76
CA ARG A 16 5.97 19.45 15.58
C ARG A 16 5.08 19.66 14.35
N MET A 17 4.85 20.91 13.93
CA MET A 17 4.16 21.23 12.67
C MET A 17 5.07 21.03 11.46
N GLU A 18 6.33 21.45 11.50
CA GLU A 18 7.32 21.19 10.47
C GLU A 18 7.55 19.68 10.31
N LEU A 19 7.64 18.91 11.39
CA LEU A 19 7.73 17.44 11.32
C LEU A 19 6.46 16.80 10.71
N LYS A 20 5.29 17.44 10.89
CA LYS A 20 4.03 17.03 10.24
C LYS A 20 3.95 17.46 8.77
N MET A 21 4.62 18.55 8.39
CA MET A 21 4.67 19.08 7.02
C MET A 21 5.80 18.44 6.19
N LEU A 22 6.86 17.96 6.83
CA LEU A 22 7.94 17.13 6.27
C LEU A 22 7.50 15.67 6.09
N GLY A 23 6.33 15.28 6.57
CA GLY A 23 5.97 13.88 6.79
C GLY A 23 4.73 13.44 6.04
N GLU A 24 4.76 13.37 4.72
CA GLU A 24 3.84 12.52 3.92
C GLU A 24 4.27 12.34 2.44
N ALA A 25 5.47 12.79 2.04
CA ALA A 25 6.01 12.48 0.73
C ALA A 25 6.14 10.96 0.57
N GLY A 26 5.50 10.39 -0.47
CA GLY A 26 5.53 8.94 -0.72
C GLY A 26 4.46 8.13 0.02
N ALA A 27 3.51 8.77 0.70
CA ALA A 27 2.30 8.09 1.19
C ALA A 27 1.29 7.90 0.05
N PHE A 28 0.71 6.71 -0.02
CA PHE A 28 -0.33 6.38 -1.00
C PHE A 28 -1.30 5.33 -0.45
N SER A 29 -2.47 5.22 -1.08
CA SER A 29 -3.47 4.22 -0.73
C SER A 29 -4.19 3.67 -1.95
N GLY A 30 -4.85 2.53 -1.78
CA GLY A 30 -5.61 1.89 -2.85
C GLY A 30 -6.22 0.56 -2.42
N TYR A 31 -6.73 -0.18 -3.41
CA TYR A 31 -7.21 -1.54 -3.21
C TYR A 31 -6.26 -2.51 -3.92
N ALA A 32 -5.69 -3.44 -3.16
CA ALA A 32 -4.79 -4.46 -3.68
C ALA A 32 -5.53 -5.69 -4.22
N SER A 33 -6.80 -5.86 -3.84
CA SER A 33 -7.70 -6.89 -4.34
C SER A 33 -9.14 -6.40 -4.21
N LEU A 34 -10.03 -6.78 -5.13
CA LEU A 34 -11.46 -6.50 -5.12
C LEU A 34 -12.20 -7.82 -4.97
N PHE A 35 -13.00 -7.96 -3.91
CA PHE A 35 -13.60 -9.24 -3.59
C PHE A 35 -14.70 -9.61 -4.57
N GLY A 36 -14.71 -10.86 -5.01
CA GLY A 36 -15.68 -11.37 -5.98
C GLY A 36 -15.37 -11.02 -7.44
N GLU A 37 -14.30 -10.26 -7.71
CA GLU A 37 -13.80 -10.04 -9.08
C GLU A 37 -12.81 -11.15 -9.47
N VAL A 38 -12.89 -11.59 -10.72
CA VAL A 38 -12.01 -12.61 -11.28
C VAL A 38 -10.82 -11.92 -11.93
N ASP A 39 -9.61 -12.31 -11.55
CA ASP A 39 -8.38 -11.79 -12.12
C ASP A 39 -8.01 -12.49 -13.45
N LEU A 40 -6.96 -12.00 -14.10
CA LEU A 40 -6.46 -12.55 -15.37
C LEU A 40 -5.93 -13.99 -15.23
N GLY A 41 -5.59 -14.42 -14.01
CA GLY A 41 -5.18 -15.79 -13.67
C GLY A 41 -6.35 -16.73 -13.36
N LYS A 42 -7.60 -16.25 -13.46
CA LYS A 42 -8.84 -16.95 -13.06
C LYS A 42 -8.96 -17.21 -11.56
N ASP A 43 -8.26 -16.46 -10.73
CA ASP A 43 -8.50 -16.44 -9.30
C ASP A 43 -9.58 -15.41 -8.95
N ARG A 44 -10.41 -15.78 -7.97
CA ARG A 44 -11.38 -14.87 -7.35
C ARG A 44 -11.19 -14.89 -5.86
N VAL A 45 -10.72 -13.79 -5.29
CA VAL A 45 -10.54 -13.68 -3.84
C VAL A 45 -11.89 -13.42 -3.18
N GLU A 46 -12.23 -14.26 -2.22
CA GLU A 46 -13.46 -14.12 -1.44
C GLU A 46 -13.23 -13.28 -0.17
N ARG A 47 -14.31 -12.67 0.33
CA ARG A 47 -14.27 -11.94 1.61
C ARG A 47 -13.82 -12.88 2.73
N GLY A 48 -13.00 -12.37 3.64
CA GLY A 48 -12.47 -13.13 4.77
C GLY A 48 -11.18 -13.90 4.45
N ALA A 49 -10.73 -13.92 3.19
CA ALA A 49 -9.60 -14.75 2.77
C ALA A 49 -8.29 -14.39 3.48
N PHE A 50 -8.07 -13.12 3.85
CA PHE A 50 -6.84 -12.62 4.47
C PHE A 50 -6.95 -12.43 5.98
N LEU A 51 -8.13 -12.54 6.59
CA LEU A 51 -8.34 -12.24 8.03
C LEU A 51 -7.37 -12.99 8.95
N ARG A 52 -7.19 -14.30 8.73
CA ARG A 52 -6.26 -15.11 9.54
C ARG A 52 -4.81 -14.70 9.35
N SER A 53 -4.44 -14.39 8.12
CA SER A 53 -3.09 -13.95 7.78
C SER A 53 -2.79 -12.60 8.46
N LEU A 54 -3.68 -11.62 8.30
CA LEU A 54 -3.54 -10.28 8.89
C LEU A 54 -3.56 -10.30 10.42
N ALA A 55 -4.40 -11.13 11.04
CA ALA A 55 -4.42 -11.30 12.49
C ALA A 55 -3.07 -11.83 13.02
N ARG A 56 -2.38 -12.67 12.26
CA ARG A 56 -1.10 -13.27 12.66
C ARG A 56 0.10 -12.36 12.42
N ARG A 57 0.20 -11.68 11.27
CA ARG A 57 1.39 -10.88 10.90
C ARG A 57 1.24 -9.37 11.05
N GLY A 58 0.01 -8.86 11.12
CA GLY A 58 -0.28 -7.43 11.05
C GLY A 58 0.11 -6.79 9.71
N ALA A 59 -0.21 -5.51 9.55
CA ALA A 59 0.10 -4.75 8.32
C ALA A 59 1.62 -4.69 8.05
N ALA A 60 2.43 -4.39 9.07
CA ALA A 60 3.89 -4.29 8.94
C ALA A 60 4.58 -5.63 8.59
N GLY A 61 3.90 -6.76 8.80
CA GLY A 61 4.41 -8.08 8.40
C GLY A 61 4.22 -8.40 6.92
N VAL A 62 3.36 -7.65 6.21
CA VAL A 62 3.16 -7.76 4.76
C VAL A 62 4.23 -6.91 4.08
N ARG A 63 4.96 -7.47 3.10
CA ARG A 63 6.03 -6.73 2.41
C ARG A 63 5.47 -5.81 1.33
N MET A 64 6.09 -4.65 1.18
CA MET A 64 5.85 -3.74 0.05
C MET A 64 7.01 -3.85 -0.92
N LEU A 65 6.77 -4.53 -2.04
CA LEU A 65 7.77 -4.78 -3.07
C LEU A 65 7.46 -3.98 -4.34
N PHE A 66 8.44 -3.93 -5.24
CA PHE A 66 8.21 -3.52 -6.63
C PHE A 66 8.22 -4.76 -7.54
N GLN A 67 7.21 -4.89 -8.40
CA GLN A 67 7.15 -5.94 -9.43
C GLN A 67 7.34 -7.38 -8.92
N HIS A 68 6.87 -7.68 -7.70
CA HIS A 68 7.05 -8.99 -7.04
C HIS A 68 8.52 -9.40 -6.79
N ASP A 69 9.48 -8.48 -6.94
CA ASP A 69 10.89 -8.79 -6.72
C ASP A 69 11.24 -8.73 -5.22
N PRO A 70 11.60 -9.86 -4.58
CA PRO A 70 11.99 -9.87 -3.18
C PRO A 70 13.29 -9.10 -2.89
N ALA A 71 14.09 -8.78 -3.92
CA ALA A 71 15.27 -7.92 -3.80
C ALA A 71 14.92 -6.42 -3.84
N GLU A 72 13.67 -6.05 -4.14
CA GLU A 72 13.22 -4.66 -4.23
C GLU A 72 12.13 -4.30 -3.20
N PRO A 73 12.40 -4.39 -1.89
CA PRO A 73 11.52 -3.79 -0.89
C PRO A 73 11.60 -2.26 -0.98
N ILE A 74 10.45 -1.61 -1.18
CA ILE A 74 10.37 -0.17 -1.46
C ILE A 74 9.69 0.64 -0.35
N GLY A 75 9.17 0.00 0.68
CA GLY A 75 8.43 0.71 1.72
C GLY A 75 7.81 -0.19 2.78
N THR A 76 6.82 0.35 3.48
CA THR A 76 6.07 -0.38 4.52
C THR A 76 4.58 -0.07 4.44
N TRP A 77 3.75 -1.07 4.73
CA TRP A 77 2.31 -0.91 4.88
C TRP A 77 1.97 -0.48 6.29
N ARG A 78 1.18 0.60 6.41
CA ARG A 78 0.65 1.11 7.69
C ARG A 78 -0.73 0.53 7.98
N VAL A 79 -1.55 0.44 6.93
CA VAL A 79 -2.89 -0.14 6.98
C VAL A 79 -2.97 -1.24 5.93
N VAL A 80 -3.44 -2.41 6.35
CA VAL A 80 -3.90 -3.48 5.47
C VAL A 80 -5.14 -4.06 6.13
N ARG A 81 -6.30 -3.89 5.48
CA ARG A 81 -7.58 -4.34 6.04
C ARG A 81 -8.53 -4.79 4.95
N GLU A 82 -9.35 -5.78 5.28
CA GLU A 82 -10.50 -6.11 4.44
C GLU A 82 -11.68 -5.17 4.74
N ASP A 83 -12.50 -4.90 3.73
CA ASP A 83 -13.80 -4.27 3.91
C ASP A 83 -14.87 -4.78 2.95
N GLY A 84 -15.99 -4.04 2.90
CA GLY A 84 -17.12 -4.28 2.02
C GLY A 84 -16.78 -4.23 0.52
N ARG A 85 -15.60 -3.79 0.10
CA ARG A 85 -15.18 -3.78 -1.31
C ARG A 85 -14.03 -4.74 -1.58
N GLY A 86 -12.99 -4.73 -0.74
CA GLY A 86 -11.76 -5.43 -1.08
C GLY A 86 -10.72 -5.41 0.03
N LEU A 87 -9.47 -5.66 -0.36
CA LEU A 87 -8.29 -5.49 0.49
C LEU A 87 -7.76 -4.07 0.33
N TYR A 88 -8.12 -3.19 1.27
CA TYR A 88 -7.68 -1.80 1.30
C TYR A 88 -6.30 -1.68 1.96
N VAL A 89 -5.46 -0.81 1.41
CA VAL A 89 -4.10 -0.58 1.89
C VAL A 89 -3.73 0.91 1.95
N GLU A 90 -2.91 1.26 2.94
CA GLU A 90 -2.20 2.53 3.04
C GLU A 90 -0.72 2.26 3.33
N GLY A 91 0.15 2.85 2.52
CA GLY A 91 1.58 2.59 2.55
C GLY A 91 2.42 3.85 2.54
N MET A 92 3.70 3.69 2.88
CA MET A 92 4.72 4.72 2.74
C MET A 92 5.94 4.14 2.04
N LEU A 93 6.35 4.79 0.95
CA LEU A 93 7.62 4.54 0.27
C LEU A 93 8.80 5.01 1.14
N SER A 94 9.88 4.23 1.17
CA SER A 94 11.07 4.52 1.96
C SER A 94 12.00 5.49 1.23
N ASP A 95 12.10 6.74 1.67
CA ASP A 95 12.95 7.76 1.01
C ASP A 95 14.43 7.38 0.90
N GLY A 96 14.94 6.57 1.84
CA GLY A 96 16.32 6.07 1.82
C GLY A 96 16.61 5.05 0.71
N VAL A 97 15.59 4.45 0.09
CA VAL A 97 15.73 3.42 -0.94
C VAL A 97 15.65 4.07 -2.33
N SER A 98 16.66 3.86 -3.18
CA SER A 98 16.68 4.47 -4.53
C SER A 98 15.48 4.06 -5.36
N ARG A 99 15.18 2.76 -5.41
CA ARG A 99 14.04 2.24 -6.14
C ARG A 99 12.72 2.86 -5.67
N ALA A 100 12.55 3.09 -4.37
CA ALA A 100 11.33 3.71 -3.83
C ALA A 100 11.15 5.15 -4.33
N ARG A 101 12.24 5.91 -4.48
CA ARG A 101 12.19 7.27 -5.06
C ARG A 101 11.82 7.24 -6.55
N GLU A 102 12.38 6.31 -7.31
CA GLU A 102 12.01 6.11 -8.72
C GLU A 102 10.53 5.73 -8.86
N VAL A 103 10.07 4.75 -8.07
CA VAL A 103 8.67 4.32 -8.04
C VAL A 103 7.74 5.47 -7.66
N ARG A 104 8.13 6.33 -6.72
CA ARG A 104 7.36 7.54 -6.37
C ARG A 104 7.17 8.46 -7.57
N GLU A 105 8.21 8.72 -8.34
CA GLU A 105 8.10 9.57 -9.53
C GLU A 105 7.30 8.89 -10.65
N LEU A 106 7.41 7.56 -10.81
CA LEU A 106 6.58 6.79 -11.73
C LEU A 106 5.09 6.83 -11.37
N ILE A 107 4.77 6.74 -10.07
CA ILE A 107 3.40 6.87 -9.56
C ILE A 107 2.85 8.28 -9.82
N LYS A 108 3.64 9.33 -9.52
CA LYS A 108 3.24 10.72 -9.80
C LYS A 108 2.98 10.95 -11.29
N ALA A 109 3.81 10.38 -12.15
CA ALA A 109 3.66 10.44 -13.61
C ALA A 109 2.53 9.53 -14.14
N ARG A 110 1.87 8.74 -13.28
CA ARG A 110 0.88 7.71 -13.62
C ARG A 110 1.41 6.65 -14.61
N ALA A 111 2.72 6.46 -14.63
CA ALA A 111 3.36 5.39 -15.41
C ALA A 111 3.25 4.03 -14.70
N VAL A 112 3.08 4.04 -13.38
CA VAL A 112 2.84 2.85 -12.55
C VAL A 112 1.80 3.19 -11.49
N ASP A 113 0.70 2.46 -11.46
CA ASP A 113 -0.39 2.66 -10.48
C ASP A 113 -1.03 1.33 -10.02
N GLY A 114 -0.51 0.19 -10.47
CA GLY A 114 -1.05 -1.13 -10.15
C GLY A 114 -0.65 -1.59 -8.76
N LEU A 115 -1.57 -2.32 -8.13
CA LEU A 115 -1.31 -3.10 -6.93
C LEU A 115 -1.58 -4.58 -7.20
N SER A 116 -0.71 -5.45 -6.71
CA SER A 116 -0.90 -6.90 -6.85
C SER A 116 -0.51 -7.60 -5.57
N ILE A 117 -1.21 -8.69 -5.27
CA ILE A 117 -1.02 -9.48 -4.05
C ILE A 117 -0.15 -10.71 -4.33
N GLY A 118 0.74 -11.01 -3.40
CA GLY A 118 1.55 -12.21 -3.39
C GLY A 118 1.23 -13.00 -2.13
N PHE A 119 0.71 -14.21 -2.33
CA PHE A 119 0.20 -15.02 -1.24
C PHE A 119 0.39 -16.51 -1.49
N GLN A 120 0.39 -17.29 -0.42
CA GLN A 120 0.22 -18.73 -0.49
C GLN A 120 -1.25 -19.09 -0.31
N THR A 121 -1.79 -19.92 -1.22
CA THR A 121 -3.17 -20.43 -1.06
C THR A 121 -3.21 -21.41 0.11
N VAL A 122 -4.08 -21.17 1.09
CA VAL A 122 -4.33 -22.09 2.20
C VAL A 122 -5.59 -22.92 1.93
N ARG A 123 -6.64 -22.29 1.42
CA ARG A 123 -7.89 -22.97 1.06
C ARG A 123 -8.53 -22.32 -0.16
N ALA A 124 -8.94 -23.15 -1.11
CA ALA A 124 -9.61 -22.71 -2.32
C ALA A 124 -10.66 -23.73 -2.78
N LYS A 125 -11.58 -23.27 -3.64
CA LYS A 125 -12.56 -24.11 -4.34
C LYS A 125 -12.46 -23.82 -5.84
N SER A 126 -12.23 -24.85 -6.65
CA SER A 126 -12.22 -24.72 -8.11
C SER A 126 -13.59 -25.03 -8.69
N ASP A 127 -14.02 -24.23 -9.66
CA ASP A 127 -15.16 -24.54 -10.51
C ASP A 127 -14.65 -25.16 -11.83
N PRO A 128 -14.89 -26.46 -12.07
CA PRO A 128 -14.39 -27.14 -13.26
C PRO A 128 -15.05 -26.66 -14.56
N LYS A 129 -16.22 -26.02 -14.51
CA LYS A 129 -16.91 -25.54 -15.71
C LYS A 129 -16.31 -24.23 -16.22
N THR A 130 -15.97 -23.33 -15.31
CA THR A 130 -15.44 -22.01 -15.64
C THR A 130 -13.91 -21.96 -15.57
N GLY A 131 -13.29 -22.89 -14.84
CA GLY A 131 -11.88 -22.88 -14.51
C GLY A 131 -11.50 -21.83 -13.47
N ILE A 132 -12.49 -21.18 -12.83
CA ILE A 132 -12.26 -20.18 -11.79
C ILE A 132 -11.90 -20.86 -10.48
N ARG A 133 -10.86 -20.37 -9.80
CA ARG A 133 -10.49 -20.79 -8.45
C ARG A 133 -10.88 -19.71 -7.44
N GLN A 134 -11.82 -20.05 -6.56
CA GLN A 134 -12.27 -19.20 -5.47
C GLN A 134 -11.29 -19.35 -4.31
N ILE A 135 -10.57 -18.28 -3.96
CA ILE A 135 -9.62 -18.25 -2.86
C ILE A 135 -10.38 -17.91 -1.57
N LEU A 136 -10.54 -18.91 -0.71
CA LEU A 136 -11.30 -18.82 0.54
C LEU A 136 -10.44 -18.49 1.75
N GLU A 137 -9.13 -18.75 1.64
CA GLU A 137 -8.11 -18.38 2.61
C GLU A 137 -6.76 -18.29 1.91
N ALA A 138 -6.08 -17.17 2.14
CA ALA A 138 -4.77 -16.85 1.60
C ALA A 138 -3.84 -16.38 2.71
N ASP A 139 -2.63 -16.90 2.72
CA ASP A 139 -1.55 -16.37 3.52
C ASP A 139 -0.82 -15.24 2.77
N LEU A 140 -1.17 -13.98 3.06
CA LEU A 140 -0.76 -12.77 2.33
C LEU A 140 0.66 -12.29 2.66
N TRP A 141 1.65 -12.66 1.87
CA TRP A 141 3.06 -12.36 2.17
C TRP A 141 3.45 -10.94 1.79
N GLU A 142 2.98 -10.48 0.65
CA GLU A 142 3.38 -9.20 0.08
C GLU A 142 2.24 -8.55 -0.71
N ILE A 143 2.38 -7.25 -0.91
CA ILE A 143 1.60 -6.46 -1.85
C ILE A 143 2.60 -5.59 -2.61
N SER A 144 2.64 -5.76 -3.92
CA SER A 144 3.58 -5.08 -4.81
C SER A 144 2.95 -3.89 -5.50
N VAL A 145 3.75 -2.84 -5.68
CA VAL A 145 3.48 -1.83 -6.72
C VAL A 145 3.94 -2.42 -8.05
N VAL A 146 3.03 -2.49 -9.03
CA VAL A 146 3.26 -3.17 -10.32
C VAL A 146 2.77 -2.33 -11.49
N THR A 147 3.36 -2.52 -12.67
CA THR A 147 2.86 -1.89 -13.91
C THR A 147 1.53 -2.50 -14.32
N PHE A 148 1.44 -3.83 -14.30
CA PHE A 148 0.28 -4.59 -14.77
C PHE A 148 -0.19 -5.57 -13.68
N PRO A 149 -1.23 -5.23 -12.92
CA PRO A 149 -1.79 -6.15 -11.93
C PRO A 149 -2.58 -7.26 -12.63
N MET A 150 -2.59 -8.45 -12.03
CA MET A 150 -3.46 -9.55 -12.49
C MET A 150 -4.94 -9.17 -12.36
N LEU A 151 -5.29 -8.35 -11.36
CA LEU A 151 -6.63 -7.77 -11.23
C LEU A 151 -6.60 -6.32 -11.74
N PRO A 152 -7.19 -6.01 -12.91
CA PRO A 152 -7.08 -4.67 -13.52
C PRO A 152 -7.56 -3.52 -12.63
N GLY A 153 -8.53 -3.76 -11.75
CA GLY A 153 -9.09 -2.78 -10.81
C GLY A 153 -8.27 -2.58 -9.52
N ALA A 154 -7.24 -3.40 -9.28
CA ALA A 154 -6.35 -3.23 -8.13
C ALA A 154 -5.34 -2.11 -8.40
N ARG A 155 -5.66 -0.91 -7.92
CA ARG A 155 -4.94 0.34 -8.24
C ARG A 155 -4.71 1.19 -7.01
N ILE A 156 -3.65 2.00 -7.07
CA ILE A 156 -3.43 3.16 -6.23
C ILE A 156 -4.52 4.19 -6.58
N SER A 157 -5.31 4.62 -5.60
CA SER A 157 -6.39 5.61 -5.78
C SER A 157 -5.96 7.01 -5.36
N ASP A 158 -5.13 7.12 -4.34
CA ASP A 158 -4.73 8.40 -3.75
C ASP A 158 -3.21 8.44 -3.53
N VAL A 159 -2.62 9.56 -3.94
CA VAL A 159 -1.19 9.85 -3.73
C VAL A 159 -1.11 11.16 -2.99
N LYS A 160 -0.56 11.15 -1.78
CA LYS A 160 -0.36 12.40 -1.04
C LYS A 160 0.93 13.06 -1.51
N SER A 161 0.80 14.18 -2.19
CA SER A 161 1.92 15.09 -2.42
C SER A 161 2.18 15.89 -1.14
N GLY A 162 3.39 15.79 -0.59
CA GLY A 162 3.86 16.78 0.39
C GLY A 162 3.79 18.20 -0.19
N PRO A 163 3.84 19.25 0.64
CA PRO A 163 3.79 20.63 0.17
C PRO A 163 4.90 20.87 -0.87
N LEU A 164 4.55 21.43 -2.04
CA LEU A 164 5.54 22.05 -2.91
C LEU A 164 6.16 23.20 -2.12
N LEU A 165 7.43 23.09 -1.77
CA LEU A 165 8.21 24.28 -1.42
C LEU A 165 8.45 25.03 -2.74
N ASP A 166 7.68 26.10 -2.95
CA ASP A 166 8.00 27.11 -3.94
C ASP A 166 9.32 27.77 -3.50
N LEU A 167 10.40 27.42 -4.20
CA LEU A 167 11.71 28.04 -4.04
C LEU A 167 11.88 29.17 -5.06
N SER A 168 10.90 30.06 -5.17
CA SER A 168 11.09 31.37 -5.78
C SER A 168 11.17 32.45 -4.69
N GLY A 169 12.41 32.79 -4.35
CA GLY A 169 12.81 33.93 -3.52
C GLY A 169 14.16 34.44 -3.99
#